data_AF-A0A3B9ILL2-F1
#
_entry.id   AF-A0A3B9ILL2-F1
#
_cell.length_a   1.000
_cell.length_b   1.000
_cell.length_c   1.000
_cell.angle_alpha   90.00
_cell.angle_beta   90.00
_cell.angle_gamma   90.00
#
_symmetry.space_group_name_H-M   'P 1'
#
loop_
_entity.id
_entity.type
_entity.pdbx_description
1 polymer ?
#
loop_
_entity_poly.entity_id
_entity_poly.type
_entity_poly.pdbx_seq_one_letter_code
_entity_poly.pdbx_strand_id
1 'polypeptide(L)'
;RSTPRGRLAEILVLDQFSRHIHRGTPDAFAADGMALALAQEAVAGGHDLTLTVTERKFLYLPFEHSESLSVHVQAMALFTALGDADALDWERRHLAVLERFGRYPHRNEVLGRVSTPEEQVYLEEPGAGF
;
A
#
# COMPACT_ATOMS: atom_id res chain seq x y z
N ARG A 1 18.39 7.14 -6.64
CA ARG A 1 18.32 5.77 -6.08
C ARG A 1 19.56 5.23 -5.35
N SER A 2 20.74 5.87 -5.35
CA SER A 2 21.95 5.28 -4.72
C SER A 2 22.02 5.38 -3.19
N THR A 3 21.13 6.15 -2.57
CA THR A 3 21.04 6.32 -1.11
C THR A 3 19.67 5.87 -0.60
N PRO A 4 19.53 5.46 0.68
CA PRO A 4 18.24 5.10 1.27
C PRO A 4 17.15 6.16 1.07
N ARG A 5 17.44 7.44 1.40
CA ARG A 5 16.51 8.54 1.16
C ARG A 5 16.22 8.79 -0.33
N GLY A 6 17.21 8.56 -1.20
CA GLY A 6 17.02 8.66 -2.64
C GLY A 6 16.14 7.55 -3.22
N ARG A 7 16.09 6.37 -2.60
CA ARG A 7 15.12 5.31 -2.93
C ARG A 7 13.72 5.64 -2.38
N LEU A 8 13.65 6.10 -1.14
CA LEU A 8 12.39 6.56 -0.54
C LEU A 8 11.75 7.68 -1.37
N ALA A 9 12.52 8.67 -1.82
CA ALA A 9 12.00 9.75 -2.65
C ALA A 9 11.37 9.25 -3.96
N GLU A 10 12.00 8.26 -4.61
CA GLU A 10 11.46 7.64 -5.83
C GLU A 10 10.15 6.91 -5.55
N ILE A 11 10.09 6.14 -4.45
CA ILE A 11 8.86 5.46 -4.00
C ILE A 11 7.76 6.46 -3.68
N LEU A 12 8.04 7.55 -2.97
CA LEU A 12 7.06 8.59 -2.65
C LEU A 12 6.45 9.23 -3.91
N VAL A 13 7.25 9.44 -4.95
CA VAL A 13 6.75 9.97 -6.23
C VAL A 13 5.82 8.97 -6.92
N LEU A 14 6.19 7.71 -6.93
CA LEU A 14 5.43 6.66 -7.62
C LEU A 14 4.17 6.23 -6.86
N ASP A 15 4.20 6.26 -5.54
CA ASP A 15 3.13 5.74 -4.68
C ASP A 15 2.26 6.86 -4.09
N GLN A 16 2.85 7.82 -3.38
CA GLN A 16 2.08 8.85 -2.68
C GLN A 16 1.66 9.98 -3.62
N PHE A 17 2.57 10.48 -4.47
CA PHE A 17 2.26 11.61 -5.34
C PHE A 17 1.30 11.22 -6.47
N SER A 18 1.46 10.04 -7.06
CA SER A 18 0.55 9.52 -8.09
C SER A 18 -0.90 9.52 -7.61
N ARG A 19 -1.16 9.01 -6.39
CA ARG A 19 -2.48 8.98 -5.74
C ARG A 19 -3.09 10.37 -5.52
N HIS A 20 -2.25 11.39 -5.32
CA HIS A 20 -2.71 12.77 -5.11
C HIS A 20 -2.95 13.52 -6.43
N ILE A 21 -2.01 13.43 -7.38
CA ILE A 21 -2.07 14.16 -8.66
C ILE A 21 -3.14 13.57 -9.57
N HIS A 22 -3.28 12.24 -9.58
CA HIS A 22 -4.20 11.50 -10.44
C HIS A 22 -5.46 11.03 -9.70
N ARG A 23 -5.80 11.68 -8.58
CA ARG A 23 -6.92 11.30 -7.71
C ARG A 23 -8.20 11.06 -8.50
N GLY A 24 -8.84 9.92 -8.28
CA GLY A 24 -10.09 9.54 -8.94
C GLY A 24 -9.93 9.04 -10.38
N THR A 25 -8.71 8.79 -10.83
CA THR A 25 -8.41 8.24 -12.17
C THR A 25 -7.59 6.94 -12.06
N PRO A 26 -7.61 6.06 -13.08
CA PRO A 26 -6.81 4.84 -13.08
C PRO A 26 -5.31 5.09 -12.87
N ASP A 27 -4.82 6.25 -13.34
CA ASP A 27 -3.41 6.65 -13.26
C ASP A 27 -2.90 6.78 -11.81
N ALA A 28 -3.81 6.92 -10.83
CA ALA A 28 -3.46 6.89 -9.40
C ALA A 28 -2.83 5.56 -8.96
N PHE A 29 -3.08 4.46 -9.67
CA PHE A 29 -2.62 3.11 -9.33
C PHE A 29 -1.67 2.52 -10.37
N ALA A 30 -1.44 3.22 -11.49
CA ALA A 30 -0.66 2.71 -12.61
C ALA A 30 0.79 2.37 -12.24
N ALA A 31 1.34 3.03 -11.22
CA ALA A 31 2.71 2.85 -10.75
C ALA A 31 2.83 1.89 -9.55
N ASP A 32 1.73 1.35 -8.99
CA ASP A 32 1.74 0.52 -7.77
C ASP A 32 2.71 -0.66 -7.88
N GLY A 33 2.72 -1.35 -9.03
CA GLY A 33 3.62 -2.49 -9.26
C GLY A 33 5.10 -2.11 -9.23
N MET A 34 5.45 -0.94 -9.79
CA MET A 34 6.84 -0.45 -9.77
C MET A 34 7.23 0.04 -8.37
N ALA A 35 6.34 0.75 -7.68
CA ALA A 35 6.57 1.21 -6.32
C ALA A 35 6.82 0.03 -5.37
N LEU A 36 6.02 -1.04 -5.48
CA LEU A 36 6.20 -2.27 -4.72
C LEU A 36 7.55 -2.93 -5.00
N ALA A 37 7.92 -3.09 -6.28
CA ALA A 37 9.20 -3.72 -6.65
C ALA A 37 10.39 -2.94 -6.07
N LEU A 38 10.37 -1.61 -6.13
CA LEU A 38 11.41 -0.75 -5.57
C LEU A 38 11.45 -0.79 -4.04
N ALA A 39 10.29 -0.86 -3.38
CA ALA A 39 10.20 -1.01 -1.94
C ALA A 39 10.76 -2.37 -1.48
N GLN A 40 10.44 -3.46 -2.19
CA GLN A 40 11.01 -4.79 -1.97
C GLN A 40 12.53 -4.81 -2.14
N GLU A 41 13.06 -4.16 -3.19
CA GLU A 41 14.51 -4.04 -3.38
C GLU A 41 15.16 -3.25 -2.22
N ALA A 42 14.52 -2.18 -1.75
CA ALA A 42 15.03 -1.39 -0.65
C ALA A 42 15.08 -2.15 0.67
N VAL A 43 14.05 -2.93 0.99
CA VAL A 43 13.99 -3.81 2.16
C VAL A 43 15.01 -4.95 2.04
N ALA A 44 15.09 -5.61 0.89
CA ALA A 44 16.05 -6.70 0.67
C ALA A 44 17.51 -6.23 0.81
N GLY A 45 17.81 -4.99 0.44
CA GLY A 45 19.11 -4.35 0.63
C GLY A 45 19.35 -3.78 2.03
N GLY A 46 18.39 -3.89 2.96
CA GLY A 46 18.46 -3.33 4.32
C GLY A 46 18.54 -1.80 4.36
N HIS A 47 18.12 -1.11 3.29
CA HIS A 47 18.21 0.34 3.20
C HIS A 47 17.22 1.04 4.13
N ASP A 48 16.07 0.40 4.38
CA ASP A 48 15.04 0.84 5.31
C ASP A 48 15.56 0.96 6.76
N LEU A 49 16.49 0.10 7.18
CA LEU A 49 17.03 0.10 8.54
C LEU A 49 17.77 1.38 8.94
N THR A 50 18.21 2.17 7.96
CA THR A 50 18.90 3.46 8.19
C THR A 50 17.96 4.67 8.20
N LEU A 51 16.69 4.45 7.87
CA LEU A 51 15.66 5.48 7.83
C LEU A 51 14.99 5.63 9.20
N THR A 52 14.45 6.81 9.46
CA THR A 52 13.59 7.04 10.63
C THR A 52 12.32 6.19 10.55
N VAL A 53 11.62 6.00 11.67
CA VAL A 53 10.35 5.25 11.73
C VAL A 53 9.33 5.82 10.73
N THR A 54 9.20 7.15 10.66
CA THR A 54 8.30 7.80 9.71
C THR A 54 8.68 7.54 8.26
N GLU A 55 9.96 7.66 7.91
CA GLU A 55 10.46 7.38 6.56
C GLU A 55 10.26 5.90 6.18
N ARG A 56 10.53 4.97 7.11
CA ARG A 56 10.27 3.53 6.91
C ARG A 56 8.81 3.22 6.66
N LYS A 57 7.90 3.88 7.38
CA LYS A 57 6.45 3.73 7.16
C LYS A 57 6.09 4.01 5.71
N PHE A 58 6.53 5.14 5.17
CA PHE A 58 6.30 5.49 3.75
C PHE A 58 6.98 4.52 2.78
N LEU A 59 8.13 3.96 3.14
CA LEU A 59 8.79 2.93 2.34
C LEU A 59 7.98 1.62 2.31
N TYR A 60 7.19 1.32 3.35
CA TYR A 60 6.38 0.11 3.44
C TYR A 60 4.98 0.23 2.84
N LEU A 61 4.44 1.44 2.67
CA LEU A 61 3.09 1.65 2.09
C LEU A 61 2.84 0.93 0.75
N PRO A 62 3.81 0.82 -0.19
CA PRO A 62 3.59 0.03 -1.41
C PRO A 62 3.27 -1.45 -1.16
N PHE A 63 3.71 -2.02 -0.04
CA PHE A 63 3.32 -3.37 0.36
C PHE A 63 1.84 -3.42 0.78
N GLU A 64 1.41 -2.47 1.61
CA GLU A 64 0.02 -2.32 2.08
C GLU A 64 -0.94 -2.06 0.90
N HIS A 65 -0.50 -1.33 -0.11
CA HIS A 65 -1.33 -1.00 -1.27
C HIS A 65 -1.48 -2.13 -2.30
N SER A 66 -0.74 -3.24 -2.16
CA SER A 66 -0.76 -4.35 -3.11
C SER A 66 -2.04 -5.17 -2.99
N GLU A 67 -2.71 -5.52 -4.09
CA GLU A 67 -3.81 -6.51 -4.07
C GLU A 67 -3.26 -7.96 -4.07
N SER A 68 -2.34 -8.29 -3.15
CA SER A 68 -1.71 -9.61 -3.02
C SER A 68 -1.56 -10.06 -1.57
N LEU A 69 -2.25 -11.13 -1.17
CA LEU A 69 -2.14 -11.71 0.17
C LEU A 69 -0.69 -12.07 0.56
N SER A 70 0.10 -12.59 -0.39
CA SER A 70 1.51 -12.93 -0.13
C SER A 70 2.39 -11.72 0.15
N VAL A 71 2.03 -10.55 -0.39
CA VAL A 71 2.72 -9.28 -0.11
C VAL A 71 2.32 -8.77 1.28
N HIS A 72 1.04 -8.88 1.65
CA HIS A 72 0.57 -8.53 3.00
C HIS A 72 1.20 -9.39 4.10
N VAL A 73 1.51 -10.67 3.84
CA VAL A 73 2.29 -11.47 4.80
C VAL A 73 3.66 -10.84 5.10
N GLN A 74 4.33 -10.27 4.09
CA GLN A 74 5.59 -9.54 4.27
C GLN A 74 5.36 -8.20 4.95
N ALA A 75 4.31 -7.46 4.54
CA ALA A 75 3.93 -6.18 5.13
C ALA A 75 3.67 -6.32 6.63
N MET A 76 2.90 -7.33 7.05
CA MET A 76 2.63 -7.62 8.46
C MET A 76 3.92 -7.79 9.27
N ALA A 77 4.93 -8.48 8.75
CA ALA A 77 6.22 -8.60 9.42
C ALA A 77 6.95 -7.26 9.51
N LEU A 78 6.96 -6.47 8.43
CA LEU A 78 7.60 -5.16 8.36
C LEU A 78 6.96 -4.13 9.30
N PHE A 79 5.62 -4.02 9.29
CA PHE A 79 4.88 -3.12 10.16
C PHE A 79 4.93 -3.57 11.62
N THR A 80 4.98 -4.88 11.90
CA THR A 80 5.23 -5.36 13.27
C THR A 80 6.62 -4.93 13.76
N ALA A 81 7.65 -5.08 12.92
CA ALA A 81 9.02 -4.66 13.24
C ALA A 81 9.21 -3.13 13.23
N LEU A 82 8.25 -2.36 12.70
CA LEU A 82 8.25 -0.90 12.76
C LEU A 82 7.96 -0.39 14.18
N GLY A 83 7.16 -1.12 14.95
CA GLY A 83 6.79 -0.74 16.32
C GLY A 83 5.84 0.46 16.42
N ASP A 84 5.25 0.89 15.30
CA ASP A 84 4.18 1.90 15.24
C ASP A 84 2.83 1.17 15.26
N ALA A 85 2.14 1.22 16.41
CA ALA A 85 0.90 0.49 16.63
C ALA A 85 -0.23 0.92 15.69
N ASP A 86 -0.29 2.21 15.35
CA ASP A 86 -1.31 2.73 14.44
C ASP A 86 -1.03 2.23 13.02
N ALA A 87 0.23 2.26 12.58
CA ALA A 87 0.60 1.74 11.27
C ALA A 87 0.31 0.23 11.13
N LEU A 88 0.57 -0.56 12.18
CA LEU A 88 0.22 -1.98 12.18
C LEU A 88 -1.29 -2.24 12.17
N ASP A 89 -2.08 -1.38 12.82
CA ASP A 89 -3.55 -1.49 12.77
C ASP A 89 -4.09 -1.24 11.37
N TRP A 90 -3.54 -0.24 10.66
CA TRP A 90 -3.88 0.01 9.26
C TRP A 90 -3.56 -1.18 8.35
N GLU A 91 -2.38 -1.77 8.48
CA GLU A 91 -1.99 -2.93 7.68
C GLU A 91 -2.93 -4.12 7.93
N ARG A 92 -3.36 -4.35 9.18
CA ARG A 92 -4.33 -5.40 9.52
C ARG A 92 -5.69 -5.16 8.86
N ARG A 93 -6.14 -3.90 8.82
CA ARG A 93 -7.41 -3.54 8.17
C ARG A 93 -7.34 -3.78 6.66
N HIS A 94 -6.22 -3.42 6.02
CA HIS A 94 -5.99 -3.69 4.61
C HIS A 94 -5.95 -5.19 4.30
N LEU A 95 -5.21 -5.97 5.10
CA LEU A 95 -5.19 -7.43 4.98
C LEU A 95 -6.60 -8.03 5.11
N ALA A 96 -7.41 -7.58 6.08
CA ALA A 96 -8.78 -8.08 6.27
C ALA A 96 -9.67 -7.82 5.05
N VAL A 97 -9.51 -6.68 4.37
CA VAL A 97 -10.22 -6.37 3.12
C VAL A 97 -9.79 -7.34 2.02
N LEU A 98 -8.49 -7.63 1.88
CA LEU A 98 -8.02 -8.60 0.90
C LEU A 98 -8.41 -10.04 1.23
N GLU A 99 -8.44 -10.45 2.50
CA GLU A 99 -8.90 -11.78 2.89
C GLU A 99 -10.38 -11.97 2.53
N ARG A 100 -11.18 -10.91 2.65
CA ARG A 100 -12.61 -10.93 2.35
C ARG A 100 -12.90 -10.88 0.84
N PHE A 101 -12.24 -9.99 0.10
CA PHE A 101 -12.61 -9.69 -1.29
C PHE A 101 -11.56 -10.08 -2.34
N GLY A 102 -10.34 -10.40 -1.92
CA GLY A 102 -9.20 -10.68 -2.81
C GLY A 102 -8.66 -9.45 -3.55
N ARG A 103 -9.23 -8.27 -3.31
CA ARG A 103 -8.89 -6.98 -3.93
C ARG A 103 -9.45 -5.83 -3.07
N TYR A 104 -9.16 -4.58 -3.44
CA TYR A 104 -9.72 -3.38 -2.81
C TYR A 104 -10.96 -2.89 -3.54
N PRO A 105 -12.18 -3.05 -2.98
CA PRO A 105 -13.41 -2.70 -3.68
C PRO A 105 -13.54 -1.21 -4.02
N HIS A 106 -12.91 -0.33 -3.24
CA HIS A 106 -12.94 1.12 -3.51
C HIS A 106 -12.26 1.50 -4.83
N ARG A 107 -11.41 0.62 -5.37
CA ARG A 107 -10.75 0.81 -6.66
C ARG A 107 -11.61 0.33 -7.84
N ASN A 108 -12.75 -0.32 -7.59
CA ASN A 108 -13.52 -0.98 -8.64
C ASN A 108 -13.99 0.00 -9.72
N GLU A 109 -14.67 1.07 -9.34
CA GLU A 109 -15.20 2.06 -10.29
C GLU A 109 -14.08 2.68 -11.14
N VAL A 110 -13.04 3.18 -10.48
CA VAL A 110 -11.91 3.85 -11.14
C VAL A 110 -11.08 2.90 -12.01
N LEU A 111 -11.05 1.60 -11.71
CA LEU A 111 -10.39 0.58 -12.53
C LEU A 111 -11.34 -0.12 -13.53
N GLY A 112 -12.60 0.33 -13.65
CA GLY A 112 -13.59 -0.25 -14.56
C GLY A 112 -14.03 -1.69 -14.20
N ARG A 113 -13.89 -2.08 -12.93
CA ARG A 113 -14.33 -3.38 -12.40
C ARG A 113 -15.78 -3.28 -11.90
N VAL A 114 -16.54 -4.35 -12.10
CA VAL A 114 -17.90 -4.46 -11.51
C VAL A 114 -17.77 -4.93 -10.06
N SER A 115 -18.37 -4.18 -9.13
CA SER A 115 -18.48 -4.58 -7.73
C SER A 115 -19.52 -5.68 -7.55
N THR A 116 -19.20 -6.71 -6.76
CA THR A 116 -20.17 -7.71 -6.32
C THR A 116 -21.20 -7.11 -5.36
N PRO A 117 -22.35 -7.75 -5.12
CA PRO A 117 -23.31 -7.27 -4.11
C PRO A 117 -22.70 -7.13 -2.71
N GLU A 118 -21.79 -8.03 -2.33
CA GLU A 118 -21.11 -7.96 -1.03
C GLU A 118 -20.14 -6.77 -0.96
N GLU A 119 -19.40 -6.53 -2.04
CA GLU A 119 -18.51 -5.37 -2.15
C GLU A 119 -19.30 -4.05 -2.11
N GLN A 120 -20.50 -3.99 -2.70
CA GLN A 120 -21.37 -2.80 -2.65
C GLN A 120 -21.83 -2.51 -1.21
N VAL A 121 -22.29 -3.54 -0.49
CA VAL A 121 -22.67 -3.38 0.93
C VAL A 121 -21.48 -2.90 1.76
N TYR A 122 -20.29 -3.47 1.56
CA TYR A 122 -19.08 -3.02 2.25
C TYR A 122 -18.75 -1.55 1.96
N LEU A 123 -18.88 -1.10 0.71
CA LEU A 123 -18.61 0.29 0.35
C LEU A 123 -19.60 1.30 0.97
N GLU A 124 -20.75 0.84 1.46
CA GLU A 124 -21.72 1.66 2.21
C GLU A 124 -21.41 1.73 3.71
N GLU A 125 -20.52 0.88 4.23
CA GLU A 125 -20.17 0.85 5.66
C GLU A 125 -19.32 2.08 6.06
N PRO A 126 -19.55 2.66 7.25
CA PRO A 126 -18.72 3.76 7.74
C PRO A 126 -17.25 3.35 7.87
N GLY A 127 -16.36 4.12 7.24
CA GLY A 127 -14.92 3.86 7.27
C GLY A 127 -14.45 2.81 6.27
N ALA A 128 -15.29 2.36 5.35
CA ALA A 128 -14.87 1.60 4.18
C ALA A 128 -14.14 2.48 3.16
N GLY A 129 -13.30 1.85 2.33
CA GLY A 129 -12.67 2.50 1.17
C GLY A 129 -11.48 3.38 1.48
N PHE A 130 -10.56 2.86 2.29
CA PHE A 130 -9.18 3.34 2.43
C PHE A 130 -8.24 2.48 1.57
#